data_AF-A0A2C9LQ05-F1
#
_entry.id   AF-A0A2C9LQ05-F1
#
_cell.length_a   1.000
_cell.length_b   1.000
_cell.length_c   1.000
_cell.angle_alpha   90.00
_cell.angle_beta   90.00
_cell.angle_gamma   90.00
#
_symmetry.space_group_name_H-M   'P 1'
#
loop_
_entity.id
_entity.type
_entity.pdbx_description
1 polymer ?
#
loop_
_entity_poly.entity_id
_entity_poly.type
_entity_poly.pdbx_seq_one_letter_code
_entity_poly.pdbx_strand_id
1 'polypeptide(L)'
;MCARIYPNGDGIGKGTHISLFFVIMRGHFDALLPWPFSQKVTLMMIDQNHKEHIVDAFKPDPTSSSFKRPTTEMNIASGCPLFLPLEKLHNRQHGYLRDDTLFVKILVDTDGLDRYTEMNPSRFTNNYLP
;
A
#
# COMPACT_ATOMS: atom_id res chain seq x y z
N MET A 1 0.07 -3.76 -8.47
CA MET A 1 -0.29 -2.83 -7.37
C MET A 1 0.67 -1.67 -7.40
N CYS A 2 0.24 -0.47 -7.01
CA CYS A 2 1.13 0.67 -6.77
C CYS A 2 0.60 1.55 -5.64
N ALA A 3 1.40 2.56 -5.27
CA ALA A 3 1.01 3.61 -4.33
C ALA A 3 0.79 4.93 -5.08
N ARG A 4 -0.11 5.76 -4.57
CA ARG A 4 -0.29 7.14 -5.03
C ARG A 4 -0.16 8.08 -3.84
N ILE A 5 0.73 9.06 -3.97
CA ILE A 5 1.06 9.99 -2.89
C ILE A 5 0.82 11.41 -3.38
N TYR A 6 0.22 12.24 -2.52
CA TYR A 6 0.11 13.68 -2.72
C TYR A 6 0.87 14.37 -1.59
N PRO A 7 2.10 14.87 -1.85
CA PRO A 7 2.92 15.51 -0.83
C PRO A 7 2.27 16.75 -0.19
N ASN A 8 1.46 17.48 -0.95
CA ASN A 8 0.69 18.63 -0.46
C ASN A 8 -0.81 18.31 -0.28
N GLY A 9 -1.14 17.03 -0.15
CA GLY A 9 -2.49 16.53 0.13
C GLY A 9 -3.46 16.54 -1.04
N ASP A 10 -4.54 15.78 -0.88
CA ASP A 10 -5.66 15.66 -1.80
C ASP A 10 -7.00 15.70 -1.04
N GLY A 11 -8.06 16.12 -1.71
CA GLY A 11 -9.39 16.25 -1.11
C GLY A 11 -9.39 17.09 0.18
N ILE A 12 -9.93 16.53 1.26
CA ILE A 12 -10.01 17.19 2.58
C ILE A 12 -8.64 17.42 3.25
N GLY A 13 -7.59 16.73 2.80
CA GLY A 13 -6.23 16.87 3.32
C GLY A 13 -5.36 17.87 2.55
N LYS A 14 -5.90 18.45 1.47
CA LYS A 14 -5.15 19.38 0.62
C LYS A 14 -4.60 20.56 1.42
N GLY A 15 -3.30 20.79 1.29
CA GLY A 15 -2.57 21.87 1.96
C GLY A 15 -2.30 21.66 3.45
N THR A 16 -2.77 20.56 4.05
CA THR A 16 -2.65 20.32 5.51
C THR A 16 -2.01 18.98 5.85
N HIS A 17 -2.15 17.98 4.97
CA HIS A 17 -1.62 16.63 5.18
C HIS A 17 -0.93 16.11 3.93
N ILE A 18 0.02 15.20 4.08
CA ILE A 18 0.35 14.23 3.03
C ILE A 18 -0.83 13.25 2.94
N SER A 19 -1.29 13.00 1.71
CA SER A 19 -2.28 11.96 1.44
C SER A 19 -1.60 10.75 0.80
N LEU A 20 -1.95 9.54 1.26
CA LEU A 20 -1.35 8.28 0.79
C LEU A 20 -2.46 7.28 0.43
N PHE A 21 -2.38 6.73 -0.77
CA PHE A 21 -3.37 5.81 -1.31
C PHE A 21 -2.71 4.56 -1.90
N PHE A 22 -3.43 3.45 -1.82
CA PHE A 22 -3.13 2.17 -2.44
C PHE A 22 -3.97 1.97 -3.69
N VAL A 23 -3.36 1.36 -4.71
CA VAL A 23 -3.98 1.18 -6.02
C VAL A 23 -3.78 -0.27 -6.48
N ILE A 24 -4.89 -0.95 -6.76
CA ILE A 24 -4.87 -2.19 -7.53
C ILE A 24 -4.62 -1.83 -9.00
N MET A 25 -3.62 -2.46 -9.59
CA MET A 25 -3.32 -2.34 -11.02
C MET A 25 -3.69 -3.63 -11.72
N ARG A 26 -3.99 -3.54 -13.01
CA ARG A 26 -4.15 -4.71 -13.86
C ARG A 26 -2.87 -5.55 -13.85
N GLY A 27 -3.01 -6.82 -13.49
CA GLY A 27 -1.95 -7.81 -13.50
C GLY A 27 -2.11 -8.80 -14.65
N HIS A 28 -0.98 -9.33 -15.13
CA HIS A 28 -0.97 -10.37 -16.16
C HIS A 28 -1.70 -11.66 -15.74
N PHE A 29 -1.77 -11.91 -14.43
CA PHE A 29 -2.35 -13.13 -13.85
C PHE A 29 -3.70 -12.89 -13.15
N ASP A 30 -4.38 -11.76 -13.40
CA ASP A 30 -5.64 -11.42 -12.73
C ASP A 30 -6.74 -12.46 -12.94
N ALA A 31 -6.67 -13.27 -14.00
CA ALA A 31 -7.62 -14.36 -14.25
C ALA A 31 -7.48 -15.54 -13.26
N LEU A 32 -6.33 -15.66 -12.59
CA LEU A 32 -6.00 -16.76 -11.67
C LEU A 32 -6.11 -16.35 -10.20
N LEU A 33 -6.34 -15.07 -9.93
CA LEU A 33 -6.41 -14.51 -8.57
C LEU A 33 -7.87 -14.38 -8.10
N PRO A 34 -8.12 -14.50 -6.78
CA PRO A 34 -9.45 -14.27 -6.23
C PRO A 34 -9.84 -12.79 -6.32
N TRP A 35 -11.12 -12.53 -6.57
CA TRP A 35 -11.70 -11.19 -6.62
C TRP A 35 -13.03 -11.13 -5.85
N PRO A 36 -13.38 -9.98 -5.23
CA PRO A 36 -12.57 -8.77 -5.11
C PRO A 36 -11.32 -8.96 -4.24
N PHE A 37 -10.32 -8.08 -4.39
CA PHE A 37 -9.13 -8.05 -3.56
C PHE A 37 -9.53 -7.85 -2.09
N SER A 38 -9.14 -8.76 -1.21
CA SER A 38 -9.58 -8.81 0.19
C SER A 38 -8.46 -8.77 1.22
N GLN A 39 -7.21 -8.60 0.77
CA GLN A 39 -6.05 -8.67 1.65
C GLN A 39 -5.89 -7.39 2.47
N LYS A 40 -5.57 -7.53 3.77
CA LYS A 40 -5.32 -6.38 4.64
C LYS A 40 -4.15 -5.56 4.09
N VAL A 41 -4.34 -4.25 3.98
CA VAL A 41 -3.29 -3.33 3.55
C VAL A 41 -2.91 -2.45 4.73
N THR A 42 -1.61 -2.33 5.00
CA THR A 42 -1.07 -1.42 6.01
C THR A 42 -0.16 -0.41 5.32
N LEU A 43 -0.46 0.87 5.49
CA LEU A 43 0.26 2.02 4.99
C LEU A 43 1.11 2.60 6.11
N MET A 44 2.37 2.93 5.82
CA MET A 44 3.29 3.46 6.83
C MET A 44 4.13 4.62 6.29
N MET A 45 4.24 5.70 7.07
CA MET A 45 5.33 6.66 6.96
C MET A 45 6.41 6.31 7.99
N ILE A 46 7.62 6.06 7.52
CA ILE A 46 8.73 5.64 8.38
C ILE A 46 9.36 6.87 9.05
N ASP A 47 9.44 6.79 10.37
CA ASP A 47 10.28 7.67 11.19
C ASP A 47 11.71 7.14 11.18
N GLN A 48 12.63 7.87 10.54
CA GLN A 48 14.03 7.51 10.40
C GLN A 48 14.84 7.63 11.71
N ASN A 49 14.23 8.16 12.78
CA ASN A 49 14.77 8.10 14.14
C ASN A 49 14.38 6.80 14.87
N HIS A 50 13.64 5.90 14.22
CA HIS A 50 13.17 4.64 14.78
C HIS A 50 12.32 4.79 16.06
N LYS A 51 11.59 5.91 16.22
CA LYS A 51 10.70 6.14 17.37
C LYS A 51 9.27 5.72 17.05
N GLU A 52 8.56 6.48 16.23
CA GLU A 52 7.13 6.28 15.97
C GLU A 52 6.80 6.43 14.49
N HIS A 53 6.52 5.33 13.82
CA HIS A 53 6.00 5.35 12.46
C HIS A 53 4.53 5.80 12.46
N ILE A 54 4.12 6.56 11.44
CA ILE A 54 2.69 6.74 11.18
C ILE A 54 2.20 5.46 10.51
N VAL A 55 1.14 4.85 11.04
CA VAL A 55 0.59 3.60 10.54
C VAL A 55 -0.91 3.74 10.42
N ASP A 56 -1.44 3.36 9.26
CA ASP A 56 -2.87 3.13 9.08
C ASP A 56 -3.09 1.81 8.34
N ALA A 57 -4.15 1.10 8.65
CA ALA A 57 -4.45 -0.18 8.03
C ALA A 57 -5.93 -0.34 7.77
N PHE A 58 -6.27 -0.90 6.61
CA PHE A 58 -7.64 -1.18 6.25
C PHE A 58 -7.79 -2.60 5.71
N LYS A 59 -8.98 -3.15 5.93
CA LYS A 59 -9.45 -4.33 5.19
C LYS A 59 -10.26 -3.83 3.99
N PRO A 60 -9.95 -4.25 2.77
CA PRO A 60 -10.71 -3.88 1.57
C PRO A 60 -12.21 -4.19 1.72
N ASP A 61 -13.05 -3.21 1.39
CA ASP A 61 -14.49 -3.42 1.28
C ASP A 61 -14.82 -4.10 -0.06
N PRO A 62 -15.40 -5.32 -0.07
CA PRO A 62 -15.71 -6.04 -1.30
C PRO A 62 -16.74 -5.32 -2.20
N THR A 63 -17.52 -4.39 -1.66
CA THR A 63 -18.50 -3.62 -2.43
C THR A 63 -17.88 -2.45 -3.19
N SER A 64 -16.72 -1.96 -2.73
CA SER A 64 -16.00 -0.84 -3.34
C SER A 64 -15.42 -1.21 -4.71
N SER A 65 -15.58 -0.31 -5.68
CA SER A 65 -15.03 -0.48 -7.03
C SER A 65 -13.50 -0.48 -7.04
N SER A 66 -12.84 0.11 -6.04
CA SER A 66 -11.38 0.14 -5.89
C SER A 66 -10.74 -1.25 -5.82
N PHE A 67 -11.48 -2.25 -5.32
CA PHE A 67 -10.96 -3.59 -5.04
C PHE A 67 -11.53 -4.67 -5.96
N LYS A 68 -12.37 -4.30 -6.93
CA LYS A 68 -12.84 -5.23 -7.96
C LYS A 68 -11.72 -5.60 -8.92
N ARG A 69 -11.93 -6.67 -9.69
CA ARG A 69 -11.01 -7.05 -10.78
C ARG A 69 -10.81 -5.87 -11.74
N PRO A 70 -9.56 -5.46 -12.04
CA PRO A 70 -9.29 -4.35 -12.93
C PRO A 70 -9.88 -4.56 -14.32
N THR A 71 -10.58 -3.54 -14.81
CA THR A 71 -11.04 -3.42 -16.21
C THR A 71 -10.24 -2.39 -17.00
N THR A 72 -9.39 -1.62 -16.31
CA THR A 72 -8.44 -0.65 -16.85
C THR A 72 -7.09 -0.84 -16.15
N GLU A 73 -6.06 -0.08 -16.53
CA GLU A 73 -4.71 -0.24 -15.97
C GLU A 73 -4.63 0.00 -14.45
N MET A 74 -5.46 0.90 -13.92
CA MET A 74 -5.48 1.25 -12.49
C MET A 74 -6.92 1.42 -12.01
N ASN A 75 -7.25 0.77 -10.89
CA ASN A 75 -8.50 1.04 -10.21
C ASN A 75 -8.49 2.41 -9.53
N ILE A 76 -9.66 2.84 -9.05
CA ILE A 76 -9.79 4.03 -8.19
C ILE A 76 -8.94 3.81 -6.93
N ALA A 77 -8.08 4.78 -6.61
CA ALA A 77 -7.21 4.71 -5.44
C ALA A 77 -8.03 4.70 -4.14
N SER A 78 -7.59 3.91 -3.15
CA SER A 78 -8.20 3.83 -1.82
C SER A 78 -7.13 4.02 -0.74
N GLY A 79 -7.43 4.83 0.28
CA GLY A 79 -6.47 5.17 1.32
C GLY A 79 -6.87 6.43 2.08
N CYS A 80 -5.88 7.17 2.55
CA CYS A 80 -6.06 8.11 3.65
C CYS A 80 -5.72 9.54 3.21
N PRO A 81 -6.72 10.42 3.01
CA PRO A 81 -6.46 11.81 2.66
C PRO A 81 -5.76 12.58 3.78
N LEU A 82 -5.98 12.20 5.04
CA LEU A 82 -5.39 12.82 6.23
C LEU A 82 -4.31 11.92 6.85
N PHE A 83 -3.35 11.44 6.04
CA PHE A 83 -2.42 10.39 6.50
C PHE A 83 -1.33 10.93 7.45
N LEU A 84 -0.60 11.98 7.06
CA LEU A 84 0.42 12.62 7.91
C LEU A 84 0.25 14.14 7.87
N PRO A 85 -0.06 14.81 9.00
CA PRO A 85 -0.09 16.27 9.06
C PRO A 85 1.25 16.87 8.62
N LEU A 86 1.21 17.92 7.78
CA LEU A 86 2.43 18.60 7.31
C LEU A 86 3.20 19.26 8.45
N GLU A 87 2.51 19.71 9.50
CA GLU A 87 3.15 20.23 10.71
C GLU A 87 4.00 19.15 11.42
N LYS A 88 3.50 17.91 11.49
CA LYS A 88 4.23 16.77 12.09
C LYS A 88 5.40 16.34 11.19
N LEU A 89 5.28 16.48 9.86
CA LEU A 89 6.35 16.18 8.91
C LEU A 89 7.59 17.06 9.14
N HIS A 90 7.39 18.36 9.36
CA HIS A 90 8.48 19.33 9.53
C HIS A 90 9.00 19.43 10.97
N ASN A 91 8.33 18.79 11.94
CA ASN A 91 8.78 18.78 13.32
C ASN A 91 10.01 17.88 13.49
N ARG A 92 11.16 18.50 13.76
CA ARG A 92 12.48 17.85 13.95
C ARG A 92 12.53 16.84 15.11
N GLN A 93 11.54 16.81 16.01
CA GLN A 93 11.44 15.78 17.03
C GLN A 93 11.16 14.39 16.42
N HIS A 94 10.57 14.37 15.23
CA HIS A 94 10.36 13.20 14.38
C HIS A 94 11.37 13.17 13.22
N GLY A 95 11.67 11.98 12.71
CA GLY A 95 12.57 11.75 11.58
C GLY A 95 11.82 11.36 10.30
N TYR A 96 10.61 11.88 10.07
CA TYR A 96 9.86 11.55 8.85
C TYR A 96 10.56 12.10 7.60
N LEU A 97 10.97 13.37 7.63
CA LEU A 97 11.80 14.02 6.61
C LEU A 97 13.23 14.19 7.12
N ARG A 98 14.18 13.51 6.49
CA ARG A 98 15.62 13.64 6.78
C ARG A 98 16.38 13.61 5.47
N ASP A 99 17.38 14.48 5.32
CA ASP A 99 18.20 14.59 4.11
C ASP A 99 17.35 14.68 2.83
N ASP A 100 16.31 15.52 2.90
CA ASP A 100 15.31 15.73 1.83
C ASP A 100 14.63 14.42 1.35
N THR A 101 14.55 13.42 2.22
CA THR A 101 14.08 12.08 1.88
C THR A 101 12.99 11.61 2.84
N LEU A 102 11.95 11.00 2.26
CA LEU A 102 10.85 10.32 2.95
C LEU A 102 10.91 8.82 2.64
N PHE A 103 10.49 7.98 3.59
CA PHE A 103 10.35 6.54 3.38
C PHE A 103 8.90 6.12 3.63
N VAL A 104 8.29 5.50 2.61
CA VAL A 104 6.94 4.94 2.69
C VAL A 104 7.05 3.42 2.61
N LYS A 105 6.33 2.73 3.48
CA LYS A 105 6.22 1.26 3.46
C LYS A 105 4.76 0.87 3.35
N ILE A 106 4.47 -0.03 2.43
CA ILE A 106 3.15 -0.64 2.29
C ILE A 106 3.31 -2.14 2.47
N LEU A 107 2.54 -2.69 3.41
CA LEU A 107 2.46 -4.11 3.65
C LEU A 107 1.11 -4.60 3.17
N VAL A 108 1.11 -5.62 2.31
CA VAL A 108 -0.08 -6.33 1.88
C VAL A 108 0.00 -7.72 2.47
N ASP A 109 -0.99 -8.06 3.28
CA ASP A 109 -1.12 -9.40 3.84
C ASP A 109 -1.31 -10.44 2.72
N THR A 110 -0.68 -11.59 2.86
CA THR A 110 -0.79 -12.68 1.88
C THR A 110 -1.35 -13.95 2.51
N ASP A 111 -1.75 -13.90 3.77
CA ASP A 111 -2.30 -15.05 4.48
C ASP A 111 -3.54 -15.59 3.77
N GLY A 112 -3.61 -16.92 3.64
CA GLY A 112 -4.70 -17.62 2.95
C GLY A 112 -4.65 -17.57 1.43
N LEU A 113 -3.60 -16.99 0.82
CA LEU A 113 -3.38 -17.04 -0.63
C LEU A 113 -2.51 -18.21 -1.11
N ASP A 114 -2.07 -19.10 -0.21
CA ASP A 114 -1.13 -20.18 -0.52
C ASP A 114 -1.50 -20.97 -1.78
N ARG A 115 -2.77 -21.37 -1.91
CA ARG A 115 -3.32 -22.12 -3.05
C ARG A 115 -3.17 -21.43 -4.42
N TYR A 116 -3.05 -20.10 -4.43
CA TYR A 116 -2.83 -19.32 -5.66
C TYR A 116 -1.35 -19.07 -5.93
N THR A 117 -0.50 -19.26 -4.92
CA THR A 117 0.96 -19.11 -4.99
C THR A 117 1.69 -20.44 -5.22
N GLU A 118 1.02 -21.57 -5.08
CA GLU A 118 1.57 -22.91 -5.40
C GLU A 118 1.97 -23.06 -6.88
N MET A 119 1.36 -22.28 -7.78
CA MET A 119 1.75 -22.23 -9.19
C MET A 119 3.01 -21.39 -9.45
N ASN A 120 3.66 -20.85 -8.40
CA ASN A 120 4.88 -20.06 -8.55
C ASN A 120 6.09 -20.95 -8.90
N PRO A 121 6.70 -20.81 -10.09
CA PRO A 121 7.83 -21.65 -10.54
C PRO A 121 9.01 -21.67 -9.57
N SER A 122 9.22 -20.58 -8.82
CA SER A 122 10.32 -20.44 -7.85
C SER A 122 10.18 -21.32 -6.60
N ARG A 123 9.01 -21.92 -6.35
CA ARG A 123 8.84 -22.95 -5.32
C ARG A 123 9.20 -24.37 -5.81
N PHE A 124 9.29 -24.59 -7.12
CA PHE A 124 9.69 -25.88 -7.70
C PHE A 124 11.23 -26.04 -7.78
N THR A 125 11.99 -24.94 -7.70
CA THR A 125 13.45 -24.96 -7.83
C THR A 125 14.20 -25.42 -6.57
N ASN A 126 13.53 -25.58 -5.42
CA ASN A 126 14.17 -26.05 -4.18
C ASN A 126 14.06 -27.57 -3.95
N ASN A 127 13.40 -28.32 -4.82
CA ASN A 127 13.22 -29.78 -4.68
C ASN A 127 13.99 -30.61 -5.72
N TYR A 128 14.88 -29.99 -6.49
CA TYR A 128 15.72 -30.67 -7.47
C TYR A 128 17.18 -30.21 -7.38
N LEU A 129 17.83 -30.47 -6.24
CA LEU A 129 19.28 -30.64 -6.19
C LEU A 129 19.56 -31.97 -5.48
N PRO A 130 20.38 -32.86 -6.07
CA PRO A 130 20.73 -34.16 -5.49
C PRO A 130 21.57 -34.03 -4.21
#